data_AF-A0A1J4XN69-F1
#
_entry.id   AF-A0A1J4XN69-F1
#
_cell.length_a   1.000
_cell.length_b   1.000
_cell.length_c   1.000
_cell.angle_alpha   90.00
_cell.angle_beta   90.00
_cell.angle_gamma   90.00
#
_symmetry.space_group_name_H-M   'P 1'
#
loop_
_entity.id
_entity.type
_entity.pdbx_description
1 polymer ?
#
loop_
_entity_poly.entity_id
_entity_poly.type
_entity_poly.pdbx_seq_one_letter_code
_entity_poly.pdbx_strand_id
1 'polypeptide(L)'
;MTLIVGCSKQADVTQPVENKEAAYEPAPPNEPVEIITLTKEGRLSQGDCMKRKLNDKVIMLESMFCGHCKATMPDFISACEGKGIEPIVLDIADNEVRSEMKSYGVQAQLTPTFIFGCHIVLGAQSKETYLRLCDEFLAKQ
;
A
#
# COMPACT_ATOMS: atom_id res chain seq x y z
N MET A 1 0.81 54.57 -28.67
CA MET A 1 1.66 55.38 -27.77
C MET A 1 1.27 54.98 -26.36
N THR A 2 1.93 53.96 -25.80
CA THR A 2 3.04 54.11 -24.82
C THR A 2 2.49 54.53 -23.45
N LEU A 3 2.75 53.92 -22.29
CA LEU A 3 3.39 52.69 -21.80
C LEU A 3 3.30 52.81 -20.24
N ILE A 4 3.32 51.68 -19.51
CA ILE A 4 3.75 51.47 -18.09
C ILE A 4 3.05 52.25 -16.94
N VAL A 5 2.94 51.82 -15.67
CA VAL A 5 3.66 50.89 -14.77
C VAL A 5 2.63 50.42 -13.69
N GLY A 6 2.64 49.17 -13.20
CA GLY A 6 3.17 48.86 -11.85
C GLY A 6 2.11 48.19 -10.96
N CYS A 7 2.36 46.98 -10.45
CA CYS A 7 3.00 46.66 -9.16
C CYS A 7 1.95 45.98 -8.24
N SER A 8 1.96 44.65 -8.15
CA SER A 8 2.45 43.90 -6.97
C SER A 8 1.49 43.90 -5.78
N LYS A 9 0.88 42.75 -5.51
CA LYS A 9 0.68 42.30 -4.12
C LYS A 9 1.11 40.85 -4.01
N GLN A 10 2.29 40.69 -3.40
CA GLN A 10 2.75 39.45 -2.80
C GLN A 10 1.72 38.95 -1.77
N ALA A 11 1.53 37.64 -1.74
CA ALA A 11 1.14 36.93 -0.52
C ALA A 11 2.35 36.08 -0.12
N ASP A 12 3.26 36.70 0.64
CA ASP A 12 4.14 35.98 1.55
C ASP A 12 3.42 36.00 2.91
N VAL A 13 2.98 34.83 3.38
CA VAL A 13 3.16 34.47 4.79
C VAL A 13 3.47 32.98 4.82
N THR A 14 4.76 32.70 4.83
CA THR A 14 5.31 31.46 5.36
C THR A 14 4.83 31.28 6.82
N GLN A 15 4.16 30.16 7.10
CA GLN A 15 4.08 29.63 8.46
C GLN A 15 4.71 28.23 8.46
N PRO A 16 5.64 27.97 9.38
CA PRO A 16 6.39 26.72 9.40
C PRO A 16 5.44 25.59 9.80
N VAL A 17 5.26 24.61 8.92
CA VAL A 17 4.64 23.35 9.30
C VAL A 17 5.61 22.62 10.23
N GLU A 18 5.36 22.72 11.53
CA GLU A 18 6.03 21.92 12.54
C GLU A 18 5.90 20.45 12.17
N ASN A 19 7.03 19.88 11.76
CA ASN A 19 7.21 18.46 11.55
C ASN A 19 6.96 17.73 12.89
N LYS A 20 5.77 17.18 13.07
CA LYS A 20 5.52 16.13 14.05
C LYS A 20 5.55 14.81 13.31
N GLU A 21 6.77 14.34 13.07
CA GLU A 21 7.02 12.92 12.80
C GLU A 21 6.35 12.14 13.95
N ALA A 22 5.21 11.52 13.65
CA ALA A 22 4.58 10.59 14.58
C ALA A 22 5.55 9.42 14.74
N ALA A 23 6.32 9.47 15.82
CA ALA A 23 7.31 8.49 16.16
C ALA A 23 6.67 7.11 16.18
N TYR A 24 7.23 6.22 15.37
CA TYR A 24 6.97 4.80 15.40
C TYR A 24 7.17 4.26 16.82
N GLU A 25 6.09 3.85 17.48
CA GLU A 25 6.19 3.05 18.71
C GLU A 25 6.34 1.57 18.30
N PRO A 26 7.50 0.94 18.58
CA PRO A 26 7.69 -0.48 18.30
C PRO A 26 6.71 -1.32 19.13
N ALA A 27 6.16 -2.37 18.51
CA ALA A 27 5.35 -3.35 19.20
C ALA A 27 6.11 -3.99 20.39
N PRO A 28 5.41 -4.39 21.47
CA PRO A 28 6.05 -4.86 22.69
C PRO A 28 6.93 -6.11 22.48
N PRO A 29 8.03 -6.28 23.26
CA PRO A 29 9.17 -7.12 22.86
C PRO A 29 8.99 -8.64 22.94
N ASN A 30 7.83 -9.15 23.40
CA ASN A 30 7.75 -10.51 23.98
C ASN A 30 6.78 -11.48 23.29
N GLU A 31 6.22 -11.13 22.14
CA GLU A 31 5.47 -12.09 21.33
C GLU A 31 6.34 -12.52 20.15
N PRO A 32 6.56 -13.84 19.91
CA PRO A 32 7.28 -14.29 18.74
C PRO A 32 6.43 -14.00 17.50
N VAL A 33 6.57 -12.79 16.95
CA VAL A 33 6.03 -12.45 15.64
C VAL A 33 6.93 -13.16 14.63
N GLU A 34 6.37 -14.12 13.90
CA GLU A 34 7.03 -14.71 12.74
C GLU A 34 7.09 -13.63 11.65
N ILE A 35 8.20 -12.88 11.62
CA ILE A 35 8.43 -11.79 10.66
C ILE A 35 9.01 -12.40 9.40
N ILE A 36 8.24 -12.35 8.31
CA ILE A 36 8.72 -12.71 6.97
C ILE A 36 9.21 -11.44 6.29
N THR A 37 10.53 -11.29 6.18
CA THR A 37 11.14 -10.15 5.47
C THR A 37 11.14 -10.41 3.98
N LEU A 38 10.45 -9.55 3.23
CA LEU A 38 10.43 -9.58 1.76
C LEU A 38 11.26 -8.42 1.22
N THR A 39 12.07 -8.68 0.19
CA THR A 39 12.90 -7.64 -0.47
C THR A 39 12.22 -7.03 -1.69
N LYS A 40 11.35 -7.79 -2.37
CA LYS A 40 10.59 -7.32 -3.55
C LYS A 40 9.30 -8.10 -3.76
N GLU A 41 9.38 -9.42 -3.79
CA GLU A 41 8.23 -10.32 -3.91
C GLU A 41 8.50 -11.57 -3.08
N GLY A 42 7.45 -12.25 -2.65
CA GLY A 42 7.57 -13.53 -1.97
C GLY A 42 6.23 -14.24 -1.85
N ARG A 43 6.30 -15.55 -1.63
CA ARG A 43 5.12 -16.39 -1.50
C ARG A 43 5.13 -17.05 -0.13
N LEU A 44 4.03 -16.88 0.60
CA LEU A 44 3.80 -17.58 1.85
C LEU A 44 3.62 -19.09 1.60
N SER A 45 3.98 -19.91 2.58
CA SER A 45 3.57 -21.31 2.57
C SER A 45 2.04 -21.39 2.57
N GLN A 46 1.48 -22.46 2.02
CA GLN A 46 0.02 -22.61 1.97
C GLN A 46 -0.59 -22.62 3.38
N GLY A 47 0.07 -23.26 4.36
CA GLY A 47 -0.37 -23.26 5.75
C GLY A 47 -0.40 -21.85 6.36
N ASP A 48 0.61 -21.04 6.08
CA ASP A 48 0.73 -19.68 6.60
C ASP A 48 -0.26 -18.71 5.98
N CYS A 49 -0.48 -18.86 4.68
CA CYS A 49 -1.47 -18.12 3.92
C CYS A 49 -2.90 -18.38 4.42
N MET A 50 -3.25 -19.66 4.67
CA MET A 50 -4.55 -20.04 5.22
C MET A 50 -4.74 -19.55 6.66
N LYS A 51 -3.72 -19.69 7.52
CA LYS A 51 -3.77 -19.18 8.91
C LYS A 51 -4.04 -17.67 8.96
N ARG A 52 -3.45 -16.91 8.03
CA ARG A 52 -3.61 -15.46 7.87
C ARG A 52 -4.86 -15.08 7.07
N LYS A 53 -5.66 -16.05 6.59
CA LYS A 53 -6.89 -15.84 5.80
C LYS A 53 -6.68 -14.96 4.56
N LEU A 54 -5.56 -15.17 3.87
CA LEU A 54 -5.19 -14.41 2.68
C LEU A 54 -5.51 -15.15 1.39
N ASN A 55 -5.73 -16.47 1.42
CA ASN A 55 -5.76 -17.36 0.25
C ASN A 55 -6.75 -16.96 -0.86
N ASP A 56 -7.86 -16.34 -0.50
CA ASP A 56 -8.96 -15.92 -1.38
C ASP A 56 -9.04 -14.39 -1.53
N LYS A 57 -8.06 -13.65 -1.01
CA LYS A 57 -8.07 -12.19 -0.98
C LYS A 57 -7.08 -11.57 -1.96
N VAL A 58 -7.49 -10.45 -2.55
CA VAL A 58 -6.60 -9.51 -3.21
C VAL A 58 -6.65 -8.19 -2.45
N ILE A 59 -5.51 -7.75 -1.93
CA ILE A 59 -5.41 -6.60 -1.02
C ILE A 59 -4.32 -5.64 -1.51
N MET A 60 -4.61 -4.35 -1.49
CA MET A 60 -3.62 -3.28 -1.55
C MET A 60 -3.53 -2.61 -0.18
N LEU A 61 -2.32 -2.56 0.37
CA LEU A 61 -1.99 -1.75 1.54
C LEU A 61 -1.38 -0.44 1.03
N GLU A 62 -2.08 0.66 1.29
CA GLU A 62 -1.76 1.99 0.77
C GLU A 62 -1.63 3.02 1.89
N SER A 63 -1.18 4.23 1.55
CA SER A 63 -1.16 5.35 2.48
C SER A 63 -1.33 6.68 1.75
N MET A 64 -2.10 7.59 2.33
CA MET A 64 -2.27 8.95 1.80
C MET A 64 -0.97 9.77 1.67
N PHE A 65 0.10 9.39 2.36
CA PHE A 65 1.41 10.06 2.30
C PHE A 65 2.37 9.42 1.27
N CYS A 66 1.93 8.36 0.60
CA CYS A 66 2.74 7.58 -0.34
C CYS A 66 2.43 8.00 -1.78
N GLY A 67 3.27 8.86 -2.37
CA GLY A 67 3.12 9.29 -3.76
C GLY A 67 3.13 8.13 -4.77
N HIS A 68 3.92 7.08 -4.51
CA HIS A 68 3.93 5.87 -5.32
C HIS A 68 2.61 5.09 -5.27
N CYS A 69 1.91 5.12 -4.12
CA CYS A 69 0.62 4.45 -3.94
C CYS A 69 -0.44 5.12 -4.81
N LYS A 70 -0.51 6.46 -4.77
CA LYS A 70 -1.43 7.24 -5.61
C LYS A 70 -1.22 7.01 -7.11
N ALA A 71 0.03 6.88 -7.55
CA ALA A 71 0.35 6.67 -8.95
C ALA A 71 -0.05 5.28 -9.46
N THR A 72 0.15 4.24 -8.63
CA THR A 72 -0.02 2.84 -9.05
C THR A 72 -1.41 2.27 -8.80
N MET A 73 -2.16 2.85 -7.84
CA MET A 73 -3.50 2.40 -7.48
C MET A 73 -4.48 2.29 -8.66
N PRO A 74 -4.55 3.25 -9.61
CA PRO A 74 -5.46 3.13 -10.76
C PRO A 74 -5.16 1.92 -11.65
N ASP A 75 -3.88 1.61 -11.86
CA ASP A 75 -3.45 0.46 -12.66
C ASP A 75 -3.80 -0.87 -11.96
N PHE A 76 -3.59 -0.93 -10.65
CA PHE A 76 -3.95 -2.08 -9.82
C PHE A 76 -5.46 -2.35 -9.83
N ILE A 77 -6.28 -1.32 -9.55
CA ILE A 77 -7.75 -1.43 -9.52
C ILE A 77 -8.24 -1.86 -10.91
N SER A 78 -7.79 -1.18 -11.97
CA SER A 78 -8.20 -1.50 -13.34
C SER A 78 -7.84 -2.92 -13.76
N ALA A 79 -6.69 -3.44 -13.31
CA ALA A 79 -6.30 -4.82 -13.58
C ALA A 79 -7.19 -5.84 -12.87
N CYS A 80 -7.53 -5.59 -11.60
CA CYS A 80 -8.40 -6.47 -10.81
C CYS A 80 -9.83 -6.48 -11.38
N GLU A 81 -10.41 -5.31 -11.64
CA GLU A 81 -11.74 -5.16 -12.24
C GLU A 81 -11.81 -5.85 -13.61
N GLY A 82 -10.78 -5.69 -14.44
CA GLY A 82 -10.69 -6.35 -15.76
C GLY A 82 -10.65 -7.88 -15.68
N LYS A 83 -10.38 -8.45 -14.50
CA LYS A 83 -10.36 -9.88 -14.21
C LYS A 83 -11.56 -10.33 -13.36
N GLY A 84 -12.48 -9.42 -13.03
CA GLY A 84 -13.63 -9.72 -12.18
C GLY A 84 -13.27 -9.96 -10.70
N ILE A 85 -12.12 -9.44 -10.26
CA ILE A 85 -11.68 -9.49 -8.86
C ILE A 85 -12.09 -8.18 -8.20
N GLU A 86 -12.70 -8.27 -7.02
CA GLU A 86 -12.97 -7.11 -6.16
C GLU A 86 -11.81 -6.95 -5.17
N PRO A 87 -10.87 -6.01 -5.39
CA PRO A 87 -9.74 -5.83 -4.50
C PRO A 87 -10.14 -5.06 -3.24
N ILE A 88 -9.53 -5.41 -2.12
CA ILE A 88 -9.64 -4.67 -0.86
C ILE A 88 -8.52 -3.64 -0.82
N VAL A 89 -8.85 -2.35 -0.63
CA VAL A 89 -7.86 -1.28 -0.47
C VAL A 89 -7.91 -0.82 0.98
N LEU A 90 -6.77 -0.91 1.67
CA LEU A 90 -6.62 -0.62 3.09
C LEU A 90 -5.61 0.50 3.29
N ASP A 91 -6.02 1.59 3.93
CA ASP A 91 -5.12 2.67 4.32
C ASP A 91 -4.40 2.32 5.63
N ILE A 92 -3.08 2.14 5.56
CA ILE A 92 -2.24 1.82 6.71
C ILE A 92 -2.08 3.01 7.68
N ALA A 93 -2.53 4.21 7.31
CA ALA A 93 -2.61 5.34 8.22
C ALA A 93 -3.82 5.26 9.16
N ASP A 94 -4.83 4.44 8.84
CA ASP A 94 -5.98 4.20 9.69
C ASP A 94 -5.64 3.24 10.84
N ASN A 95 -5.93 3.66 12.08
CA ASN A 95 -5.65 2.88 13.29
C ASN A 95 -6.49 1.60 13.40
N GLU A 96 -7.71 1.59 12.87
CA GLU A 96 -8.56 0.40 12.89
C GLU A 96 -8.01 -0.67 11.95
N VAL A 97 -7.63 -0.25 10.74
CA VAL A 97 -6.99 -1.10 9.72
C VAL A 97 -5.66 -1.69 10.23
N ARG A 98 -4.86 -0.91 10.97
CA ARG A 98 -3.60 -1.40 11.56
C ARG A 98 -3.80 -2.60 12.47
N SER A 99 -4.90 -2.65 13.21
CA SER A 99 -5.21 -3.78 14.08
C SER A 99 -5.55 -5.02 13.27
N GLU A 100 -6.28 -4.86 12.16
CA GLU A 100 -6.57 -5.93 11.22
C GLU A 100 -5.32 -6.45 10.51
N MET A 101 -4.42 -5.56 10.08
CA MET A 101 -3.15 -5.92 9.42
C MET A 101 -2.25 -6.82 10.29
N LYS A 102 -2.29 -6.65 11.61
CA LYS A 102 -1.58 -7.56 12.54
C LYS A 102 -2.04 -9.01 12.37
N SER A 103 -3.34 -9.22 12.11
CA SER A 103 -3.90 -10.56 11.87
C SER A 103 -3.41 -11.18 10.55
N TYR A 104 -3.15 -10.33 9.54
CA TYR A 104 -2.52 -10.74 8.29
C TYR A 104 -1.02 -11.02 8.46
N GLY A 105 -0.41 -10.60 9.57
CA GLY A 105 1.02 -10.73 9.80
C GLY A 105 1.86 -9.97 8.76
N VAL A 106 1.29 -8.92 8.15
CA VAL A 106 1.95 -8.10 7.15
C VAL A 106 2.25 -6.74 7.75
N GLN A 107 3.52 -6.36 7.75
CA GLN A 107 3.97 -5.05 8.17
C GLN A 107 4.40 -4.26 6.93
N ALA A 108 3.44 -3.55 6.33
CA ALA A 108 3.74 -2.63 5.25
C ALA A 108 4.34 -1.33 5.81
N GLN A 109 5.39 -0.83 5.17
CA GLN A 109 5.95 0.50 5.44
C GLN A 109 5.34 1.51 4.45
N LEU A 110 5.97 2.68 4.24
CA LEU A 110 5.57 3.70 3.26
C LEU A 110 5.77 3.26 1.78
N THR A 111 5.66 1.96 1.52
CA THR A 111 5.81 1.33 0.21
C THR A 111 4.50 0.62 -0.13
N PRO A 112 3.94 0.83 -1.34
CA PRO A 112 2.74 0.12 -1.77
C PRO A 112 2.96 -1.38 -1.66
N THR A 113 2.08 -2.09 -0.96
CA THR A 113 2.19 -3.54 -0.77
C THR A 113 0.94 -4.20 -1.30
N PHE A 114 1.10 -5.22 -2.13
CA PHE A 114 0.02 -5.93 -2.79
C PHE A 114 0.04 -7.40 -2.37
N ILE A 115 -1.13 -7.92 -2.05
CA ILE A 115 -1.33 -9.31 -1.65
C ILE A 115 -2.30 -9.93 -2.65
N PHE A 116 -1.89 -11.03 -3.27
CA PHE A 116 -2.66 -11.85 -4.19
C PHE A 116 -2.70 -13.27 -3.67
N GLY A 117 -3.65 -13.59 -2.81
CA GLY A 117 -3.67 -14.88 -2.14
C GLY A 117 -2.45 -15.03 -1.22
N CYS A 118 -1.66 -16.05 -1.52
CA CYS A 118 -0.40 -16.33 -0.83
C CYS A 118 0.81 -15.58 -1.42
N HIS A 119 0.62 -14.83 -2.50
CA HIS A 119 1.69 -14.10 -3.19
C HIS A 119 1.68 -12.64 -2.74
N ILE A 120 2.80 -12.16 -2.21
CA ILE A 120 2.96 -10.77 -1.74
C ILE A 120 3.99 -10.08 -2.64
N VAL A 121 3.67 -8.87 -3.08
CA VAL A 121 4.51 -8.05 -3.95
C VAL A 121 4.67 -6.66 -3.33
N LEU A 122 5.90 -6.17 -3.26
CA LEU A 122 6.27 -4.88 -2.71
C LEU A 122 6.62 -3.90 -3.83
N GLY A 123 6.20 -2.66 -3.64
CA GLY A 123 6.44 -1.55 -4.55
C GLY A 123 5.44 -1.48 -5.69
N ALA A 124 5.31 -0.29 -6.25
CA ALA A 124 4.49 -0.04 -7.43
C ALA A 124 4.91 -0.93 -8.60
N GLN A 125 3.94 -1.52 -9.28
CA GLN A 125 4.15 -2.36 -10.46
C GLN A 125 3.49 -1.73 -11.69
N SER A 126 3.84 -2.25 -12.87
CA SER A 126 3.13 -1.90 -14.10
C SER A 126 1.76 -2.60 -14.15
N LYS A 127 0.84 -2.06 -14.95
CA LYS A 127 -0.47 -2.67 -15.20
C LYS A 127 -0.37 -4.12 -15.70
N GLU A 128 0.59 -4.41 -16.59
CA GLU A 128 0.81 -5.77 -17.12
C GLU A 128 1.21 -6.75 -16.02
N THR A 129 1.99 -6.26 -15.06
CA THR A 129 2.40 -7.07 -13.90
C THR A 129 1.20 -7.39 -13.01
N TYR A 130 0.32 -6.42 -12.75
CA TYR A 130 -0.91 -6.68 -12.01
C TYR A 130 -1.84 -7.67 -12.72
N LEU A 131 -1.99 -7.55 -14.04
CA LEU A 131 -2.79 -8.50 -14.82
C LEU A 131 -2.24 -9.93 -14.70
N ARG A 132 -0.91 -10.10 -14.80
CA ARG A 132 -0.25 -11.40 -14.60
C ARG A 132 -0.51 -11.96 -13.19
N LEU A 133 -0.39 -11.11 -12.16
CA LEU A 133 -0.61 -11.53 -10.77
C LEU A 133 -2.07 -11.93 -10.52
N CYS A 134 -3.03 -11.23 -11.12
CA CYS A 134 -4.44 -11.62 -11.09
C CYS A 134 -4.67 -12.98 -11.75
N ASP A 135 -4.06 -13.22 -12.91
CA ASP A 135 -4.15 -14.52 -13.60
C ASP A 135 -3.56 -15.65 -12.76
N GLU A 136 -2.41 -15.43 -12.14
CA GLU A 136 -1.79 -16.40 -11.23
C GLU A 136 -2.65 -16.68 -9.99
N PHE A 137 -3.32 -15.66 -9.46
CA PHE A 137 -4.24 -15.79 -8.34
C PHE A 137 -5.46 -16.62 -8.70
N LEU A 138 -6.12 -16.31 -9.82
CA LEU A 138 -7.30 -17.04 -10.30
C LEU A 138 -6.99 -18.50 -10.66
N ALA A 139 -5.80 -18.78 -11.19
CA ALA A 139 -5.37 -20.14 -11.51
C ALA A 139 -5.14 -21.04 -10.27
N LYS A 140 -5.16 -20.47 -9.07
CA LYS A 140 -4.87 -21.15 -7.80
C LYS A 140 -6.07 -21.22 -6.85
N GLN A 141 -7.20 -20.61 -7.23
CA GLN A 141 -8.49 -20.81 -6.56
C GLN A 141 -9.12 -22.12 -6.99
#